data_AF-A0A4Q5Y008-F1
#
_entry.id   AF-A0A4Q5Y008-F1
#
_cell.length_a   1.000
_cell.length_b   1.000
_cell.length_c   1.000
_cell.angle_alpha   90.00
_cell.angle_beta   90.00
_cell.angle_gamma   90.00
#
_symmetry.space_group_name_H-M   'P 1'
#
loop_
_entity.id
_entity.type
_entity.pdbx_description
1 polymer ?
#
loop_
_entity_poly.entity_id
_entity_poly.type
_entity_poly.pdbx_seq_one_letter_code
_entity_poly.pdbx_strand_id
1 'polypeptide(L)'
;MHKRSSGLRSAICLTGIVAFTMNAFAQPGGNKKTQPVLGTRSARIIDQDGLRFKDLNANNKVDPYEDWRLTPVQRSADLLKQMTVEEKAGMMLIADMRMSNERSMLDRGAGEQRPITTEFSEQDIVVNRNLFTGDSLPYPIMNAVGTTNGIVRNKLRHFIWRTTAAPADSMAKWSNKVQALAESDRLGIPVIFASNPRNHITGGGIGATGAATKGFSKWPIPRV
;
A
#
# COMPACT_ATOMS: atom_id res chain seq x y z
N MET A 1 -55.28 70.02 -60.19
CA MET A 1 -54.19 70.93 -59.77
C MET A 1 -54.07 70.84 -58.25
N HIS A 2 -52.89 70.52 -57.69
CA HIS A 2 -52.44 70.73 -56.29
C HIS A 2 -53.37 70.22 -55.14
N LYS A 3 -52.98 69.48 -54.10
CA LYS A 3 -51.73 69.41 -53.31
C LYS A 3 -51.94 68.38 -52.18
N ARG A 4 -50.83 67.80 -51.65
CA ARG A 4 -50.61 67.25 -50.26
C ARG A 4 -51.43 65.99 -49.89
N SER A 5 -51.02 65.03 -49.06
CA SER A 5 -49.87 64.73 -48.17
C SER A 5 -50.04 63.25 -47.78
N SER A 6 -49.02 62.43 -47.53
CA SER A 6 -48.38 62.32 -46.20
C SER A 6 -47.45 61.10 -46.23
N GLY A 7 -46.22 61.28 -45.76
CA GLY A 7 -45.28 60.19 -45.53
C GLY A 7 -45.30 59.81 -44.05
N LEU A 8 -45.38 58.52 -43.75
CA LEU A 8 -45.18 57.97 -42.42
C LEU A 8 -43.94 57.07 -42.46
N ARG A 9 -42.91 57.47 -41.71
CA ARG A 9 -41.63 56.76 -41.55
C ARG A 9 -41.85 55.58 -40.61
N SER A 10 -41.58 54.35 -41.05
CA SER A 10 -41.41 53.20 -40.16
C SER A 10 -39.94 53.06 -39.76
N ALA A 11 -39.69 53.09 -38.46
CA ALA A 11 -38.39 52.79 -37.85
C ALA A 11 -38.25 51.26 -37.73
N ILE A 12 -37.19 50.70 -38.31
CA ILE A 12 -36.79 49.30 -38.09
C ILE A 12 -35.62 49.32 -37.12
N CYS A 13 -35.85 48.73 -35.95
CA CYS A 13 -34.86 48.52 -34.89
C CYS A 13 -34.00 47.31 -35.26
N LEU A 14 -32.74 47.52 -35.66
CA LEU A 14 -31.75 46.44 -35.82
C LEU A 14 -31.06 46.18 -34.49
N THR A 15 -31.42 45.09 -33.82
CA THR A 15 -30.66 44.51 -32.70
C THR A 15 -29.43 43.79 -33.25
N GLY A 16 -28.24 44.36 -33.03
CA GLY A 16 -26.97 43.73 -33.35
C GLY A 16 -26.64 42.62 -32.36
N ILE A 17 -26.54 41.37 -32.85
CA ILE A 17 -26.00 40.23 -32.09
C ILE A 17 -24.47 40.28 -32.22
N VAL A 18 -23.78 40.55 -31.12
CA VAL A 18 -22.32 40.42 -31.03
C VAL A 18 -22.00 38.95 -30.78
N ALA A 19 -21.45 38.26 -31.79
CA ALA A 19 -20.95 36.91 -31.65
C ALA A 19 -19.61 36.93 -30.89
N PHE A 20 -19.61 36.45 -29.66
CA PHE A 20 -18.40 36.26 -28.85
C PHE A 20 -17.74 34.95 -29.28
N THR A 21 -16.67 35.03 -30.08
CA THR A 21 -15.84 33.87 -30.41
C THR A 21 -14.96 33.54 -29.20
N MET A 22 -15.27 32.46 -28.49
CA MET A 22 -14.38 31.91 -27.47
C MET A 22 -13.15 31.29 -28.15
N ASN A 23 -12.06 32.06 -28.22
CA ASN A 23 -10.73 31.47 -28.38
C ASN A 23 -10.36 30.77 -27.07
N ALA A 24 -10.55 29.46 -27.02
CA ALA A 24 -9.99 28.63 -25.96
C ALA A 24 -8.46 28.67 -26.07
N PHE A 25 -7.83 29.47 -25.20
CA PHE A 25 -6.40 29.34 -24.92
C PHE A 25 -6.17 27.96 -24.30
N ALA A 26 -5.71 27.00 -25.11
CA ALA A 26 -5.11 25.79 -24.59
C ALA A 26 -3.86 26.19 -23.81
N GLN A 27 -3.91 26.12 -22.48
CA GLN A 27 -2.72 26.26 -21.65
C GLN A 27 -1.78 25.07 -21.94
N PRO A 28 -0.51 25.29 -22.33
CA PRO A 28 0.49 24.23 -22.34
C PRO A 28 0.97 24.00 -20.91
N GLY A 29 0.10 23.40 -20.08
CA GLY A 29 0.34 23.08 -18.68
C GLY A 29 0.65 21.59 -18.47
N GLY A 30 1.40 20.96 -19.38
CA GLY A 30 1.88 19.59 -19.19
C GLY A 30 2.94 19.58 -18.10
N ASN A 31 2.54 19.35 -16.85
CA ASN A 31 3.44 19.21 -15.70
C ASN A 31 4.43 18.07 -15.99
N LYS A 32 5.64 18.39 -16.45
CA LYS A 32 6.68 17.40 -16.76
C LYS A 32 7.04 16.68 -15.46
N LYS A 33 6.46 15.51 -15.23
CA LYS A 33 6.77 14.68 -14.07
C LYS A 33 8.24 14.25 -14.15
N THR A 34 9.03 14.61 -13.15
CA THR A 34 10.43 14.19 -13.02
C THR A 34 10.49 12.69 -12.78
N GLN A 35 11.40 12.00 -13.48
CA GLN A 35 11.67 10.57 -13.33
C GLN A 35 11.98 10.24 -11.85
N PRO A 36 11.22 9.33 -11.21
CA PRO A 36 11.51 8.90 -9.85
C PRO A 36 12.76 8.01 -9.80
N VAL A 37 13.45 8.03 -8.66
CA VAL A 37 14.52 7.06 -8.39
C VAL A 37 13.89 5.69 -8.18
N LEU A 38 14.19 4.76 -9.07
CA LEU A 38 13.68 3.40 -9.00
C LEU A 38 14.63 2.52 -8.19
N GLY A 39 14.18 2.04 -7.04
CA GLY A 39 14.85 0.98 -6.29
C GLY A 39 14.18 -0.35 -6.58
N THR A 40 14.91 -1.33 -7.11
CA THR A 40 14.44 -2.71 -7.35
C THR A 40 15.26 -3.71 -6.54
N ARG A 41 14.69 -4.89 -6.29
CA ARG A 41 15.34 -6.07 -5.74
C ARG A 41 15.29 -7.23 -6.74
N SER A 42 14.12 -7.48 -7.32
CA SER A 42 13.88 -8.57 -8.28
C SER A 42 13.27 -8.10 -9.60
N ALA A 43 12.52 -7.00 -9.61
CA ALA A 43 11.86 -6.49 -10.81
C ALA A 43 12.88 -5.98 -11.84
N ARG A 44 12.64 -6.28 -13.12
CA ARG A 44 13.44 -5.73 -14.23
C ARG A 44 13.11 -4.26 -14.47
N ILE A 45 14.03 -3.55 -15.11
CA ILE A 45 13.82 -2.18 -15.55
C ILE A 45 13.65 -2.16 -17.07
N ILE A 46 12.62 -1.46 -17.54
CA ILE A 46 12.37 -1.19 -18.95
C ILE A 46 12.72 0.27 -19.24
N ASP A 47 13.55 0.48 -20.26
CA ASP A 47 13.81 1.79 -20.86
C ASP A 47 12.84 2.01 -22.03
N GLN A 48 12.01 3.04 -21.95
CA GLN A 48 11.06 3.41 -22.99
C GLN A 48 11.01 4.94 -23.12
N ASP A 49 11.21 5.48 -24.33
CA ASP A 49 11.17 6.92 -24.62
C ASP A 49 12.11 7.78 -23.74
N GLY A 50 13.27 7.22 -23.37
CA GLY A 50 14.24 7.88 -22.48
C GLY A 50 13.83 7.91 -21.00
N LEU A 51 12.76 7.19 -20.63
CA LEU A 51 12.28 7.02 -19.26
C LEU A 51 12.44 5.57 -18.82
N ARG A 52 12.52 5.36 -17.50
CA ARG A 52 12.65 4.03 -16.90
C ARG A 52 11.40 3.63 -16.12
N PHE A 53 11.03 2.37 -16.22
CA PHE A 53 9.87 1.76 -15.55
C PHE A 53 10.26 0.42 -14.94
N LYS A 54 9.52 -0.01 -13.91
CA LYS A 54 9.67 -1.35 -13.35
C LYS A 54 8.70 -2.30 -14.06
N ASP A 55 9.22 -3.39 -14.61
CA ASP A 55 8.44 -4.53 -15.09
C ASP A 55 8.12 -5.44 -13.90
N LEU A 56 7.03 -5.13 -13.20
CA LEU A 56 6.63 -5.79 -11.95
C LEU A 56 5.97 -7.15 -12.22
N ASN A 57 5.31 -7.33 -13.36
CA ASN A 57 4.70 -8.62 -13.75
C ASN A 57 5.52 -9.44 -14.73
N ALA A 58 6.73 -8.99 -15.05
CA ALA A 58 7.70 -9.66 -15.90
C ALA A 58 7.22 -9.93 -17.34
N ASN A 59 6.34 -9.08 -17.89
CA ASN A 59 5.76 -9.26 -19.23
C ASN A 59 6.51 -8.50 -20.35
N ASN A 60 7.61 -7.82 -20.03
CA ASN A 60 8.44 -7.00 -20.94
C ASN A 60 7.69 -5.83 -21.60
N LYS A 61 6.64 -5.32 -20.96
CA LYS A 61 5.90 -4.12 -21.38
C LYS A 61 5.75 -3.19 -20.19
N VAL A 62 5.48 -1.92 -20.46
CA VAL A 62 5.11 -0.96 -19.41
C VAL A 62 3.59 -0.96 -19.31
N ASP A 63 3.05 -1.69 -18.34
CA ASP A 63 1.61 -1.67 -18.10
C ASP A 63 1.17 -0.37 -17.41
N PRO A 64 -0.10 0.07 -17.56
CA PRO A 64 -0.56 1.30 -16.94
C PRO A 64 -0.35 1.34 -15.42
N TYR A 65 -0.46 0.21 -14.70
CA TYR A 65 -0.19 0.20 -13.26
C TYR A 65 1.30 0.42 -12.90
N GLU A 66 2.23 0.15 -13.80
CA GLU A 66 3.68 0.35 -13.64
C GLU A 66 4.10 1.77 -14.03
N ASP A 67 3.30 2.44 -14.86
CA ASP A 67 3.56 3.78 -15.34
C ASP A 67 3.32 4.85 -14.25
N TRP A 68 4.41 5.27 -13.60
CA TRP A 68 4.42 6.33 -12.59
C TRP A 68 3.98 7.70 -13.11
N ARG A 69 3.88 7.89 -14.43
CA ARG A 69 3.36 9.12 -15.05
C ARG A 69 1.84 9.20 -14.94
N LEU A 70 1.15 8.08 -14.79
CA LEU A 70 -0.30 8.06 -14.57
C LEU A 70 -0.68 8.44 -13.13
N THR A 71 -1.95 8.75 -12.91
CA THR A 71 -2.47 9.03 -11.57
C THR A 71 -2.62 7.74 -10.76
N PRO A 72 -2.58 7.80 -9.40
CA PRO A 72 -2.83 6.62 -8.58
C PRO A 72 -4.14 5.90 -8.91
N VAL A 73 -5.21 6.64 -9.27
CA VAL A 73 -6.52 6.08 -9.65
C VAL A 73 -6.44 5.30 -10.96
N GLN A 74 -5.76 5.82 -11.98
CA GLN A 74 -5.58 5.10 -13.24
C GLN A 74 -4.76 3.83 -13.04
N ARG A 75 -3.68 3.92 -12.25
CA ARG A 75 -2.79 2.79 -11.95
C ARG A 75 -3.51 1.70 -11.16
N SER A 76 -4.27 2.07 -10.13
CA SER A 76 -5.00 1.10 -9.32
C SER A 76 -6.15 0.45 -10.09
N ALA A 77 -6.84 1.20 -10.96
CA ALA A 77 -7.89 0.66 -11.81
C ALA A 77 -7.35 -0.38 -12.81
N ASP A 78 -6.16 -0.17 -13.36
CA ASP A 78 -5.50 -1.15 -14.21
C ASP A 78 -5.05 -2.39 -13.41
N LEU A 79 -4.38 -2.18 -12.27
CA LEU A 79 -3.95 -3.27 -11.39
C LEU A 79 -5.13 -4.19 -11.00
N LEU A 80 -6.27 -3.61 -10.61
CA LEU A 80 -7.46 -4.36 -10.23
C LEU A 80 -8.04 -5.21 -11.37
N LYS A 81 -7.88 -4.79 -12.64
CA LYS A 81 -8.29 -5.59 -13.81
C LYS A 81 -7.38 -6.79 -14.00
N GLN A 82 -6.10 -6.64 -13.69
CA GLN A 82 -5.11 -7.70 -13.81
C GLN A 82 -5.16 -8.71 -12.65
N MET A 83 -5.73 -8.33 -11.50
CA MET A 83 -5.82 -9.18 -10.31
C MET A 83 -6.86 -10.30 -10.43
N THR A 84 -6.44 -11.49 -10.00
CA THR A 84 -7.29 -12.66 -9.70
C THR A 84 -8.22 -12.39 -8.52
N VAL A 85 -9.22 -13.25 -8.30
CA VAL A 85 -10.12 -13.15 -7.15
C VAL A 85 -9.36 -13.38 -5.85
N GLU A 86 -8.40 -14.30 -5.86
CA GLU A 86 -7.54 -14.63 -4.72
C GLU A 86 -6.65 -13.46 -4.33
N GLU A 87 -6.04 -12.76 -5.30
CA GLU A 87 -5.27 -11.55 -5.04
C GLU A 87 -6.15 -10.43 -4.48
N LYS A 88 -7.39 -10.28 -4.99
CA LYS A 88 -8.35 -9.31 -4.44
C LYS A 88 -8.72 -9.64 -3.01
N ALA A 89 -9.00 -10.91 -2.72
CA ALA A 89 -9.30 -11.38 -1.36
C ALA A 89 -8.11 -11.15 -0.42
N GLY A 90 -6.89 -11.42 -0.86
CA GLY A 90 -5.66 -11.23 -0.10
C GLY A 90 -5.39 -9.76 0.27
N MET A 91 -5.89 -8.80 -0.52
CA MET A 91 -5.84 -7.37 -0.17
C MET A 91 -6.82 -6.99 0.95
N MET A 92 -7.89 -7.75 1.17
CA MET A 92 -8.96 -7.41 2.13
C MET A 92 -8.71 -7.96 3.53
N LEU A 93 -7.72 -8.85 3.68
CA LEU A 93 -7.38 -9.49 4.94
C LEU A 93 -6.12 -8.88 5.53
N ILE A 94 -6.09 -8.81 6.86
CA ILE A 94 -4.89 -8.46 7.62
C ILE A 94 -4.53 -9.62 8.55
N ALA A 95 -3.28 -10.10 8.47
CA ALA A 95 -2.79 -11.23 9.25
C ALA A 95 -1.59 -10.84 10.11
N ASP A 96 -1.36 -11.52 11.23
CA ASP A 96 -0.09 -11.37 11.96
C ASP A 96 1.04 -12.07 11.18
N MET A 97 2.18 -11.38 11.04
CA MET A 97 3.41 -11.97 10.50
C MET A 97 4.59 -11.70 11.45
N ARG A 98 5.52 -12.66 11.50
CA ARG A 98 6.59 -12.69 12.49
C ARG A 98 7.96 -12.89 11.87
N MET A 99 8.98 -12.41 12.59
CA MET A 99 10.37 -12.73 12.29
C MET A 99 10.71 -14.14 12.81
N SER A 100 11.72 -14.78 12.23
CA SER A 100 12.18 -16.10 12.70
C SER A 100 12.64 -16.06 14.16
N ASN A 101 12.29 -17.09 14.93
CA ASN A 101 12.46 -17.21 16.39
C ASN A 101 11.72 -16.15 17.22
N GLU A 102 10.85 -15.33 16.62
CA GLU A 102 9.99 -14.43 17.39
C GLU A 102 8.94 -15.23 18.15
N ARG A 103 8.91 -15.04 19.47
CA ARG A 103 7.98 -15.73 20.35
C ARG A 103 6.54 -15.28 20.10
N SER A 104 5.62 -16.24 20.10
CA SER A 104 4.20 -15.92 20.11
C SER A 104 3.80 -15.28 21.42
N MET A 105 2.87 -14.32 21.35
CA MET A 105 2.07 -13.86 22.49
C MET A 105 1.45 -15.02 23.28
N LEU A 106 1.20 -16.12 22.58
CA LEU A 106 0.55 -17.34 23.08
C LEU A 106 1.53 -18.42 23.49
N ASP A 107 2.81 -18.23 23.22
CA ASP A 107 3.81 -19.21 23.53
C ASP A 107 4.12 -19.09 25.03
N ARG A 108 3.33 -19.82 25.84
CA ARG A 108 3.50 -19.89 27.30
C ARG A 108 4.60 -20.86 27.73
N GLY A 109 5.31 -21.50 26.78
CA GLY A 109 6.28 -22.57 27.07
C GLY A 109 7.63 -22.08 27.59
N ALA A 110 8.27 -22.86 28.46
CA ALA A 110 9.65 -22.64 28.94
C ALA A 110 10.72 -23.12 27.94
N GLY A 111 10.47 -22.96 26.63
CA GLY A 111 11.40 -23.38 25.58
C GLY A 111 12.65 -22.50 25.52
N GLU A 112 13.75 -23.05 25.01
CA GLU A 112 15.00 -22.33 24.79
C GLU A 112 14.77 -21.11 23.88
N GLN A 113 15.06 -19.92 24.38
CA GLN A 113 14.87 -18.69 23.63
C GLN A 113 16.04 -18.47 22.68
N ARG A 114 15.84 -18.87 21.41
CA ARG A 114 16.78 -18.55 20.33
C ARG A 114 16.73 -17.05 19.98
N PRO A 115 17.84 -16.46 19.53
CA PRO A 115 17.84 -15.07 19.09
C PRO A 115 16.96 -14.88 17.85
N ILE A 116 16.22 -13.77 17.80
CA ILE A 116 15.46 -13.37 16.61
C ILE A 116 16.43 -13.09 15.47
N THR A 117 16.16 -13.62 14.28
CA THR A 117 17.04 -13.48 13.11
C THR A 117 16.34 -12.75 11.97
N THR A 118 17.10 -12.42 10.92
CA THR A 118 16.59 -11.83 9.68
C THR A 118 15.99 -12.87 8.72
N GLU A 119 15.84 -14.12 9.14
CA GLU A 119 15.22 -15.15 8.32
C GLU A 119 13.70 -15.09 8.42
N PHE A 120 13.03 -15.64 7.41
CA PHE A 120 11.59 -15.76 7.38
C PHE A 120 11.11 -16.78 8.41
N SER A 121 9.95 -16.51 9.00
CA SER A 121 9.20 -17.52 9.75
C SER A 121 8.29 -18.21 8.76
N GLU A 122 8.59 -19.45 8.39
CA GLU A 122 7.83 -20.16 7.34
C GLU A 122 6.67 -21.01 7.88
N GLN A 123 6.54 -21.13 9.20
CA GLN A 123 5.49 -21.94 9.81
C GLN A 123 4.24 -21.10 10.12
N ASP A 124 3.09 -21.62 9.71
CA ASP A 124 1.80 -21.12 10.16
C ASP A 124 1.59 -21.48 11.64
N ILE A 125 1.08 -20.53 12.42
CA ILE A 125 0.76 -20.73 13.84
C ILE A 125 -0.74 -20.86 13.95
N VAL A 126 -1.19 -22.09 14.18
CA VAL A 126 -2.61 -22.43 14.33
C VAL A 126 -2.94 -22.63 15.80
N VAL A 127 -4.07 -22.09 16.25
CA VAL A 127 -4.48 -22.09 17.65
C VAL A 127 -5.91 -22.59 17.79
N ASN A 128 -6.15 -23.33 18.88
CA ASN A 128 -7.46 -23.93 19.18
C ASN A 128 -8.12 -23.28 20.39
N ARG A 129 -7.58 -22.15 20.88
CA ARG A 129 -8.10 -21.42 22.04
C ARG A 129 -8.13 -19.92 21.74
N ASN A 130 -9.13 -19.25 22.29
CA ASN A 130 -9.27 -17.81 22.23
C ASN A 130 -8.12 -17.14 23.00
N LEU A 131 -7.52 -16.13 22.38
CA LEU A 131 -6.33 -15.43 22.90
C LEU A 131 -6.63 -14.59 24.14
N PHE A 132 -7.88 -14.12 24.27
CA PHE A 132 -8.31 -13.19 25.30
C PHE A 132 -9.03 -13.92 26.43
N THR A 133 -9.91 -14.88 26.11
CA THR A 133 -10.69 -15.61 27.12
C THR A 133 -10.03 -16.92 27.55
N GLY A 134 -9.21 -17.54 26.69
CA GLY A 134 -8.60 -18.86 26.94
C GLY A 134 -9.51 -20.05 26.64
N ASP A 135 -10.77 -19.81 26.28
CA ASP A 135 -11.75 -20.83 25.93
C ASP A 135 -11.35 -21.55 24.64
N SER A 136 -11.79 -22.80 24.48
CA SER A 136 -11.60 -23.53 23.23
C SER A 136 -12.37 -22.87 22.08
N LEU A 137 -11.74 -22.81 20.92
CA LEU A 137 -12.39 -22.36 19.68
C LEU A 137 -13.12 -23.53 19.04
N PRO A 138 -14.28 -23.29 18.39
CA PRO A 138 -15.03 -24.34 17.70
C PRO A 138 -14.26 -24.95 16.51
N TYR A 139 -13.27 -24.22 15.97
CA TYR A 139 -12.37 -24.66 14.93
C TYR A 139 -10.97 -24.04 15.14
N PRO A 140 -9.90 -24.72 14.68
CA PRO A 140 -8.57 -24.14 14.63
C PRO A 140 -8.57 -22.85 13.81
N ILE A 141 -7.93 -21.79 14.32
CA ILE A 141 -7.72 -20.56 13.56
C ILE A 141 -6.22 -20.35 13.33
N MET A 142 -5.86 -19.91 12.13
CA MET A 142 -4.50 -19.47 11.85
C MET A 142 -4.28 -18.10 12.50
N ASN A 143 -3.50 -18.07 13.57
CA ASN A 143 -3.19 -16.86 14.32
C ASN A 143 -2.11 -16.03 13.65
N ALA A 144 -1.07 -16.67 13.11
CA ALA A 144 -0.02 -16.02 12.34
C ALA A 144 0.33 -16.88 11.13
N VAL A 145 0.68 -16.24 10.03
CA VAL A 145 0.98 -16.92 8.77
C VAL A 145 2.48 -16.95 8.51
N GLY A 146 2.96 -18.04 7.91
CA GLY A 146 4.31 -18.15 7.40
C GLY A 146 4.56 -17.10 6.31
N THR A 147 5.75 -16.51 6.25
CA THR A 147 6.05 -15.38 5.38
C THR A 147 5.84 -15.72 3.90
N THR A 148 6.41 -16.82 3.40
CA THR A 148 6.27 -17.19 1.99
C THR A 148 4.85 -17.65 1.69
N ASN A 149 4.26 -18.46 2.57
CA ASN A 149 2.88 -18.94 2.42
C ASN A 149 1.88 -17.78 2.36
N GLY A 150 2.00 -16.82 3.27
CA GLY A 150 1.12 -15.65 3.35
C GLY A 150 1.17 -14.79 2.10
N ILE A 151 2.37 -14.50 1.59
CA ILE A 151 2.55 -13.59 0.45
C ILE A 151 2.26 -14.28 -0.88
N VAL A 152 2.85 -15.47 -1.11
CA VAL A 152 2.84 -16.12 -2.43
C VAL A 152 1.59 -16.98 -2.62
N ARG A 153 1.20 -17.76 -1.61
CA ARG A 153 0.05 -18.67 -1.72
C ARG A 153 -1.25 -17.97 -1.38
N ASN A 154 -1.31 -17.28 -0.24
CA ASN A 154 -2.54 -16.67 0.27
C ASN A 154 -2.76 -15.24 -0.25
N LYS A 155 -1.80 -14.70 -1.02
CA LYS A 155 -1.86 -13.37 -1.65
C LYS A 155 -2.08 -12.21 -0.66
N LEU A 156 -1.74 -12.40 0.60
CA LEU A 156 -1.86 -11.39 1.63
C LEU A 156 -0.89 -10.24 1.36
N ARG A 157 -1.36 -9.01 1.57
CA ARG A 157 -0.53 -7.79 1.46
C ARG A 157 -0.56 -6.90 2.68
N HIS A 158 -1.54 -7.06 3.56
CA HIS A 158 -1.58 -6.34 4.82
C HIS A 158 -1.18 -7.28 5.96
N PHE A 159 -0.15 -6.91 6.70
CA PHE A 159 0.28 -7.67 7.87
C PHE A 159 0.38 -6.78 9.10
N ILE A 160 -0.06 -7.29 10.23
CA ILE A 160 0.31 -6.73 11.51
C ILE A 160 1.68 -7.28 11.86
N TRP A 161 2.65 -6.39 12.01
CA TRP A 161 3.99 -6.75 12.44
C TRP A 161 4.18 -6.30 13.87
N ARG A 162 4.54 -7.23 14.77
CA ARG A 162 4.60 -6.99 16.23
C ARG A 162 6.00 -7.14 16.83
N THR A 163 7.02 -7.46 16.03
CA THR A 163 8.38 -7.72 16.53
C THR A 163 8.99 -6.49 17.19
N THR A 164 9.20 -6.54 18.50
CA THR A 164 9.75 -5.41 19.30
C THR A 164 11.11 -5.72 19.92
N ALA A 165 11.50 -6.99 20.02
CA ALA A 165 12.70 -7.43 20.72
C ALA A 165 13.95 -7.54 19.82
N ALA A 166 13.82 -7.38 18.51
CA ALA A 166 14.93 -7.44 17.56
C ALA A 166 15.66 -6.09 17.42
N PRO A 167 16.96 -6.06 17.10
CA PRO A 167 17.67 -4.84 16.73
C PRO A 167 17.06 -4.15 15.49
N ALA A 168 17.12 -2.81 15.45
CA ALA A 168 16.53 -2.02 14.36
C ALA A 168 17.11 -2.34 12.98
N ASP A 169 18.42 -2.63 12.89
CA ASP A 169 19.08 -2.98 11.64
C ASP A 169 18.55 -4.33 11.09
N SER A 170 18.34 -5.29 11.98
CA SER A 170 17.82 -6.62 11.65
C SER A 170 16.36 -6.53 11.20
N MET A 171 15.56 -5.71 11.86
CA MET A 171 14.18 -5.42 11.45
C MET A 171 14.13 -4.76 10.06
N ALA A 172 14.98 -3.75 9.81
CA ALA A 172 15.04 -3.09 8.50
C ALA A 172 15.46 -4.06 7.38
N LYS A 173 16.50 -4.87 7.61
CA LYS A 173 16.95 -5.92 6.68
C LYS A 173 15.84 -6.93 6.39
N TRP A 174 15.14 -7.38 7.43
CA TRP A 174 14.03 -8.33 7.27
C TRP A 174 12.86 -7.73 6.49
N SER A 175 12.44 -6.50 6.81
CA SER A 175 11.39 -5.80 6.06
C SER A 175 11.74 -5.67 4.57
N ASN A 176 13.00 -5.35 4.26
CA ASN A 176 13.48 -5.32 2.88
C ASN A 176 13.43 -6.69 2.19
N LYS A 177 13.75 -7.80 2.90
CA LYS A 177 13.61 -9.16 2.37
C LYS A 177 12.14 -9.48 2.07
N VAL A 178 11.22 -9.10 2.96
CA VAL A 178 9.77 -9.30 2.74
C VAL A 178 9.28 -8.53 1.52
N GLN A 179 9.70 -7.28 1.35
CA GLN A 179 9.34 -6.50 0.16
C GLN A 179 9.95 -7.09 -1.12
N ALA A 180 11.17 -7.64 -1.05
CA ALA A 180 11.78 -8.33 -2.19
C ALA A 180 10.98 -9.60 -2.59
N LEU A 181 10.51 -10.37 -1.60
CA LEU A 181 9.63 -11.51 -1.83
C LEU A 181 8.30 -11.08 -2.48
N ALA A 182 7.69 -10.00 -1.98
CA ALA A 182 6.46 -9.45 -2.56
C ALA A 182 6.67 -8.91 -3.99
N GLU A 183 7.81 -8.26 -4.25
CA GLU A 183 8.20 -7.79 -5.60
C GLU A 183 8.41 -8.96 -6.57
N SER A 184 8.80 -10.15 -6.09
CA SER A 184 8.95 -11.35 -6.92
C SER A 184 7.65 -12.10 -7.24
N ASP A 185 6.53 -11.75 -6.59
CA ASP A 185 5.22 -12.33 -6.91
C ASP A 185 4.62 -11.70 -8.19
N ARG A 186 3.64 -12.36 -8.79
CA ARG A 186 3.12 -12.13 -10.15
C ARG A 186 2.87 -10.67 -10.57
N LEU A 187 2.42 -9.82 -9.65
CA LEU A 187 2.11 -8.40 -9.94
C LEU A 187 3.02 -7.42 -9.17
N GLY A 188 4.03 -7.93 -8.47
CA GLY A 188 4.95 -7.13 -7.65
C GLY A 188 4.28 -6.23 -6.61
N ILE A 189 3.05 -6.55 -6.17
CA ILE A 189 2.28 -5.72 -5.24
C ILE A 189 3.01 -5.72 -3.88
N PRO A 190 3.40 -4.57 -3.33
CA PRO A 190 4.17 -4.49 -2.10
C PRO A 190 3.34 -4.86 -0.87
N VAL A 191 4.04 -5.21 0.20
CA VAL A 191 3.46 -5.46 1.52
C VAL A 191 3.28 -4.15 2.30
N ILE A 192 2.19 -4.04 3.04
CA ILE A 192 1.92 -2.99 4.01
C ILE A 192 1.98 -3.57 5.41
N PHE A 193 2.87 -3.01 6.23
CA PHE A 193 2.95 -3.32 7.65
C PHE A 193 2.14 -2.35 8.49
N ALA A 194 1.17 -2.88 9.24
CA ALA A 194 0.51 -2.18 10.32
C ALA A 194 1.20 -2.49 11.65
N SER A 195 1.35 -1.48 12.50
CA SER A 195 1.86 -1.64 13.85
C SER A 195 1.24 -0.60 14.77
N ASN A 196 1.07 -0.98 16.03
CA ASN A 196 0.80 -0.04 17.12
C ASN A 196 1.96 0.96 17.28
N PRO A 197 1.74 2.16 17.85
CA PRO A 197 2.83 3.06 18.25
C PRO A 197 3.71 2.40 19.31
N ARG A 198 5.04 2.52 19.16
CA ARG A 198 6.05 1.76 19.95
C ARG A 198 7.05 2.65 20.70
N ASN A 199 6.80 3.94 20.65
CA ASN A 199 7.67 4.99 21.11
C ASN A 199 7.30 5.49 22.52
N HIS A 200 6.32 4.85 23.18
CA HIS A 200 5.89 5.20 24.54
C HIS A 200 6.48 4.21 25.55
N ILE A 201 6.85 4.70 26.74
CA ILE A 201 7.33 3.88 27.84
C ILE A 201 6.12 3.36 28.62
N THR A 202 5.74 2.09 28.46
CA THR A 202 4.70 1.45 29.29
C THR A 202 5.23 0.15 29.87
N GLY A 203 4.62 -0.34 30.96
CA GLY A 203 4.91 -1.65 31.55
C GLY A 203 4.14 -2.80 30.89
N GLY A 204 3.67 -2.62 29.64
CA GLY A 204 2.80 -3.58 28.95
C GLY A 204 3.52 -4.89 28.61
N GLY A 205 2.75 -6.00 28.61
CA GLY A 205 3.25 -7.31 28.19
C GLY A 205 3.66 -7.37 26.71
N ILE A 206 4.25 -8.49 26.30
CA ILE A 206 4.65 -8.75 24.90
C ILE A 206 3.47 -8.42 23.98
N GLY A 207 3.74 -7.68 22.90
CA GLY A 207 2.83 -7.19 21.85
C GLY A 207 1.64 -6.32 22.27
N ALA A 208 1.60 -5.86 23.52
CA ALA A 208 0.82 -4.69 23.89
C ALA A 208 1.47 -3.40 23.38
N THR A 209 0.70 -2.32 23.34
CA THR A 209 1.16 -0.94 23.09
C THR A 209 2.21 -0.56 24.15
N GLY A 210 3.49 -0.80 23.84
CA GLY A 210 4.64 -0.50 24.70
C GLY A 210 5.36 -1.70 25.33
N ALA A 211 5.28 -2.89 24.74
CA ALA A 211 6.22 -3.97 25.03
C ALA A 211 7.68 -3.48 24.99
N ALA A 212 8.58 -4.06 25.80
CA ALA A 212 9.98 -3.66 25.91
C ALA A 212 10.68 -3.60 24.53
N THR A 213 10.69 -2.42 23.93
CA THR A 213 11.22 -2.20 22.58
C THR A 213 12.74 -2.08 22.62
N LYS A 214 13.39 -2.83 21.74
CA LYS A 214 14.79 -2.63 21.34
C LYS A 214 14.78 -1.94 19.98
N GLY A 215 15.52 -0.84 19.83
CA GLY A 215 15.69 -0.16 18.54
C GLY A 215 14.70 0.95 18.17
N PHE A 216 13.77 1.34 19.06
CA PHE A 216 12.88 2.49 18.84
C PHE A 216 13.19 3.63 19.84
N SER A 217 13.04 4.88 19.40
CA SER A 217 13.10 6.04 20.28
C SER A 217 11.93 6.03 21.28
N LYS A 218 12.15 6.57 22.49
CA LYS A 218 11.18 6.57 23.59
C LYS A 218 10.87 7.99 24.03
N TRP A 219 9.60 8.29 24.22
CA TRP A 219 9.09 9.60 24.65
C TRP A 219 8.22 9.47 25.90
N PRO A 220 8.23 10.48 26.79
CA PRO A 220 7.32 10.53 27.93
C PRO A 220 5.86 10.63 27.48
N ILE A 221 4.96 10.00 28.23
CA ILE A 221 3.52 10.18 28.09
C ILE A 221 3.10 11.32 29.04
N PRO A 222 2.23 12.26 28.65
CA PRO A 222 1.66 13.22 29.58
C PRO A 222 1.01 12.50 30.75
N ARG A 223 1.29 12.94 31.99
CA ARG A 223 0.55 12.46 33.16
C ARG A 223 -0.86 13.03 33.05
N VAL A 224 -1.83 12.15 32.80
CA VAL A 224 -3.28 12.43 32.93
C VAL A 224 -3.68 12.32 34.38
#